data_AF-A0A7J2LU26-F1
#
_entry.id   AF-A0A7J2LU26-F1
#
_cell.length_a   1.000
_cell.length_b   1.000
_cell.length_c   1.000
_cell.angle_alpha   90.00
_cell.angle_beta   90.00
_cell.angle_gamma   90.00
#
_symmetry.space_group_name_H-M   'P 1'
#
loop_
_entity.id
_entity.type
_entity.pdbx_description
1 polymer ?
#
loop_
_entity_poly.entity_id
_entity_poly.type
_entity_poly.pdbx_seq_one_letter_code
_entity_poly.pdbx_strand_id
1 'polypeptide(L)'
;MLKLGLVTYNLARNWDIPTIIKMCSETGFEAVELRTTHAHGVEPSLSKEQRRAVKNTFEKSPIRLLSLGTICEYHAVEKEEVNRNIELTKRFIELAYDIGALGVKVRPNGLQVERGIPVEYTLRQIGESLRECGEYAEK
;
A
#
# COMPACT_ATOMS: atom_id res chain seq x y z
N MET A 1 24.17 -4.58 7.56
CA MET A 1 24.07 -5.20 6.22
C MET A 1 22.78 -4.69 5.56
N LEU A 2 22.79 -4.45 4.25
CA LEU A 2 21.61 -3.97 3.50
C LEU A 2 20.54 -5.08 3.42
N LYS A 3 19.26 -4.74 3.61
CA LYS A 3 18.13 -5.66 3.39
C LYS A 3 17.41 -5.31 2.09
N LEU A 4 17.17 -6.30 1.23
CA LEU A 4 16.54 -6.11 -0.08
C LEU A 4 15.05 -6.49 -0.04
N GLY A 5 14.19 -5.65 -0.65
CA GLY A 5 12.74 -5.87 -0.71
C GLY A 5 12.20 -5.77 -2.14
N LEU A 6 11.12 -6.50 -2.41
CA LEU A 6 10.45 -6.57 -3.69
C LEU A 6 9.16 -5.72 -3.66
N VAL A 7 8.98 -4.82 -4.62
CA VAL A 7 7.65 -4.22 -4.88
C VAL A 7 7.00 -5.02 -6.01
N THR A 8 5.78 -5.53 -5.82
CA THR A 8 5.14 -6.41 -6.83
C THR A 8 4.79 -5.72 -8.16
N TYR A 9 5.05 -4.42 -8.30
CA TYR A 9 4.64 -3.63 -9.46
C TYR A 9 5.08 -4.21 -10.81
N ASN A 10 6.39 -4.38 -11.01
CA ASN A 10 6.95 -4.76 -12.31
C ASN A 10 7.27 -6.25 -12.43
N LEU A 11 7.70 -6.89 -11.33
CA LEU A 11 8.26 -8.25 -11.38
C LEU A 11 7.24 -9.33 -10.98
N ALA A 12 6.34 -9.03 -10.03
CA ALA A 12 5.49 -10.04 -9.40
C ALA A 12 4.00 -9.70 -9.49
N ARG A 13 3.60 -8.96 -10.52
CA ARG A 13 2.22 -8.47 -10.69
C ARG A 13 1.19 -9.59 -10.78
N ASN A 14 1.58 -10.68 -11.44
CA ASN A 14 0.73 -11.82 -11.75
C ASN A 14 1.00 -13.02 -10.83
N TRP A 15 1.77 -12.84 -9.75
CA TRP A 15 2.10 -13.90 -8.81
C TRP A 15 1.12 -13.92 -7.64
N ASP A 16 0.83 -15.14 -7.16
CA ASP A 16 0.16 -15.36 -5.89
C ASP A 16 1.16 -15.28 -4.71
N ILE A 17 0.64 -15.30 -3.48
CA ILE A 17 1.47 -15.21 -2.27
C ILE A 17 2.52 -16.35 -2.19
N PRO A 18 2.16 -17.63 -2.42
CA PRO A 18 3.14 -18.72 -2.41
C PRO A 18 4.29 -18.51 -3.41
N THR A 19 3.99 -18.07 -4.64
CA THR A 19 5.01 -17.80 -5.65
C THR A 19 5.90 -16.64 -5.24
N ILE A 20 5.32 -15.55 -4.71
CA ILE A 20 6.09 -14.41 -4.19
C ILE A 20 7.08 -14.86 -3.11
N ILE A 21 6.61 -15.63 -2.13
CA ILE A 21 7.44 -16.10 -1.01
C ILE A 21 8.57 -17.00 -1.53
N LYS A 22 8.26 -17.97 -2.38
CA LYS A 22 9.24 -18.87 -2.98
C LYS A 22 10.32 -18.09 -3.72
N MET A 23 9.92 -17.24 -4.66
CA MET A 23 10.86 -16.52 -5.53
C MET A 23 11.72 -15.54 -4.74
N CYS A 24 11.15 -14.81 -3.77
CA CYS A 24 11.93 -13.93 -2.90
C CYS A 24 12.97 -14.71 -2.08
N SER A 25 12.58 -15.87 -1.54
CA SER A 25 13.47 -16.72 -0.73
C SER A 25 14.63 -17.26 -1.57
N GLU A 26 14.37 -17.72 -2.80
CA GLU A 26 15.39 -18.24 -3.72
C GLU A 26 16.36 -17.17 -4.22
N THR A 27 15.93 -15.90 -4.26
CA THR A 27 16.72 -14.80 -4.81
C THR A 27 17.30 -13.86 -3.75
N GLY A 28 17.10 -14.17 -2.47
CA GLY A 28 17.66 -13.41 -1.35
C GLY A 28 16.95 -12.09 -1.02
N PHE A 29 15.73 -11.89 -1.52
CA PHE A 29 14.87 -10.80 -1.04
C PHE A 29 14.30 -11.17 0.33
N GLU A 30 14.28 -10.22 1.26
CA GLU A 30 13.83 -10.44 2.63
C GLU A 30 12.44 -9.89 2.91
N ALA A 31 11.88 -9.11 1.99
CA ALA A 31 10.60 -8.45 2.20
C ALA A 31 9.84 -8.19 0.90
N VAL A 32 8.52 -8.02 1.00
CA VAL A 32 7.67 -7.66 -0.13
C VAL A 32 6.69 -6.53 0.20
N GLU A 33 6.55 -5.58 -0.72
CA GLU A 33 5.42 -4.66 -0.78
C GLU A 33 4.39 -5.16 -1.81
N LEU A 34 3.19 -5.48 -1.32
CA LEU A 34 2.08 -5.97 -2.13
C LEU A 34 1.29 -4.79 -2.69
N ARG A 35 1.37 -4.56 -4.00
CA ARG A 35 0.61 -3.52 -4.69
C ARG A 35 -0.85 -3.93 -4.91
N THR A 36 -1.78 -3.04 -4.62
CA THR A 36 -3.23 -3.26 -4.87
C THR A 36 -3.51 -3.59 -6.35
N THR A 37 -4.61 -4.29 -6.58
CA THR A 37 -5.15 -4.82 -7.85
C THR A 37 -4.31 -5.92 -8.49
N HIS A 38 -3.34 -6.50 -7.77
CA HIS A 38 -2.46 -7.53 -8.28
C HIS A 38 -2.97 -8.94 -7.95
N ALA A 39 -2.45 -9.95 -8.65
CA ALA A 39 -2.99 -11.32 -8.61
C ALA A 39 -2.97 -11.98 -7.23
N HIS A 40 -2.08 -11.55 -6.32
CA HIS A 40 -2.06 -12.02 -4.93
C HIS A 40 -3.34 -11.70 -4.14
N GLY A 41 -4.18 -10.77 -4.60
CA GLY A 41 -5.53 -10.54 -4.08
C GLY A 41 -5.63 -9.98 -2.66
N VAL A 42 -4.57 -9.30 -2.18
CA VAL A 42 -4.56 -8.73 -0.83
C VAL A 42 -5.20 -7.34 -0.88
N GLU A 43 -6.49 -7.29 -0.59
CA GLU A 43 -7.34 -6.11 -0.74
C GLU A 43 -8.25 -5.87 0.47
N PRO A 44 -8.77 -4.64 0.70
CA PRO A 44 -9.62 -4.35 1.84
C PRO A 44 -10.95 -5.13 1.86
N SER A 45 -11.34 -5.75 0.74
CA SER A 45 -12.50 -6.63 0.62
C SER A 45 -12.30 -8.01 1.29
N LEU A 46 -11.08 -8.38 1.67
CA LEU A 46 -10.83 -9.64 2.37
C LEU A 46 -11.58 -9.70 3.71
N SER A 47 -12.19 -10.86 3.97
CA SER A 47 -12.80 -11.18 5.27
C SER A 47 -11.74 -11.28 6.38
N LYS A 48 -12.17 -11.25 7.65
CA LYS A 48 -11.27 -11.39 8.79
C LYS A 48 -10.50 -12.71 8.77
N GLU A 49 -11.13 -13.78 8.33
CA GLU A 49 -10.53 -15.11 8.19
C GLU A 49 -9.47 -15.10 7.09
N GLN A 50 -9.75 -14.48 5.95
CA GLN A 50 -8.81 -14.33 4.85
C GLN A 50 -7.59 -13.48 5.26
N ARG A 51 -7.80 -12.36 5.96
CA ARG A 51 -6.72 -11.51 6.50
C ARG A 51 -5.83 -12.31 7.46
N ARG A 52 -6.42 -13.10 8.35
CA ARG A 52 -5.68 -13.99 9.26
C ARG A 52 -4.87 -15.05 8.51
N ALA A 53 -5.41 -15.61 7.43
CA ALA A 53 -4.70 -16.56 6.59
C ALA A 53 -3.48 -15.91 5.90
N VAL A 54 -3.62 -14.68 5.40
CA VAL A 54 -2.50 -13.90 4.85
C VAL A 54 -1.43 -13.67 5.91
N LYS A 55 -1.81 -13.17 7.10
CA LYS A 55 -0.90 -12.96 8.23
C LYS A 55 -0.10 -14.21 8.58
N ASN A 56 -0.81 -15.32 8.82
CA ASN A 56 -0.19 -16.61 9.18
C ASN A 56 0.77 -17.12 8.10
N THR A 57 0.46 -16.88 6.83
CA THR A 57 1.34 -17.27 5.71
C THR A 57 2.67 -16.52 5.75
N PHE A 58 2.65 -15.21 6.00
CA PHE A 58 3.85 -14.39 6.07
C PHE A 58 4.62 -14.58 7.40
N GLU A 59 3.95 -14.79 8.53
CA GLU A 59 4.62 -15.09 9.82
C GLU A 59 5.41 -16.40 9.80
N LYS A 60 4.98 -17.36 8.98
CA LYS A 60 5.67 -18.65 8.78
C LYS A 60 6.70 -18.61 7.63
N SER A 61 6.85 -17.46 7.00
CA SER A 61 7.74 -17.26 5.85
C SER A 61 9.02 -16.54 6.27
N PRO A 62 10.17 -16.78 5.62
CA PRO A 62 11.35 -15.93 5.79
C PRO A 62 11.15 -14.53 5.19
N ILE A 63 10.08 -14.31 4.43
CA ILE A 63 9.78 -13.05 3.74
C ILE A 63 8.86 -12.21 4.61
N ARG A 64 9.31 -11.01 4.96
CA ARG A 64 8.47 -10.02 5.64
C ARG A 64 7.45 -9.42 4.67
N LEU A 65 6.18 -9.46 5.03
CA LEU A 65 5.20 -8.55 4.43
C LEU A 65 5.51 -7.12 4.91
N LEU A 66 6.11 -6.30 4.04
CA LEU A 66 6.60 -4.98 4.41
C LEU A 66 5.48 -3.96 4.42
N SER A 67 4.79 -3.78 3.30
CA SER A 67 3.81 -2.70 3.13
C SER A 67 2.78 -3.06 2.07
N LEU A 68 1.72 -2.25 2.02
CA LEU A 68 0.72 -2.28 0.95
C LEU A 68 0.93 -1.08 0.04
N GLY A 69 1.18 -1.34 -1.24
CA GLY A 69 1.37 -0.32 -2.26
C GLY A 69 0.05 0.07 -2.90
N THR A 70 -0.56 1.17 -2.47
CA THR A 70 -1.86 1.58 -3.03
C THR A 70 -1.72 2.37 -4.33
N ILE A 71 -2.88 2.65 -4.92
CA ILE A 71 -3.03 3.65 -5.97
C ILE A 71 -3.65 4.95 -5.41
N CYS A 72 -3.84 5.06 -4.10
CA CYS A 72 -4.50 6.20 -3.49
C CYS A 72 -3.72 7.49 -3.74
N GLU A 73 -4.42 8.54 -4.15
CA GLU A 73 -3.83 9.82 -4.49
C GLU A 73 -4.50 11.01 -3.80
N TYR A 74 -3.68 11.96 -3.34
CA TYR A 74 -4.13 13.19 -2.70
C TYR A 74 -3.83 14.43 -3.53
N HIS A 75 -3.47 14.23 -4.79
CA HIS A 75 -3.15 15.32 -5.73
C HIS A 75 -4.26 15.54 -6.77
N ALA A 76 -5.41 14.86 -6.64
CA ALA A 76 -6.56 15.06 -7.51
C ALA A 76 -7.11 16.49 -7.40
N VAL A 77 -7.69 16.99 -8.49
CA VAL A 77 -8.36 18.30 -8.53
C VAL A 77 -9.69 18.25 -7.79
N GLU A 78 -10.46 17.19 -8.03
CA GLU A 78 -11.79 17.04 -7.46
C GLU A 78 -11.69 16.61 -5.99
N LYS A 79 -12.30 17.39 -5.11
CA LYS A 79 -12.26 17.15 -3.66
C LYS A 79 -12.88 15.79 -3.30
N GLU A 80 -13.89 15.35 -4.04
CA GLU A 80 -14.55 14.07 -3.86
C GLU A 80 -13.61 12.89 -4.15
N GLU A 81 -12.71 13.01 -5.14
CA GLU A 81 -11.68 12.00 -5.41
C GLU A 81 -10.66 11.95 -4.27
N VAL A 82 -10.22 13.12 -3.76
CA VAL A 82 -9.31 13.18 -2.59
C VAL A 82 -9.94 12.47 -1.39
N ASN A 83 -11.19 12.80 -1.07
CA ASN A 83 -11.92 12.19 0.05
C ASN A 83 -12.08 10.66 -0.16
N ARG A 84 -12.41 10.21 -1.37
CA ARG A 84 -12.48 8.76 -1.68
C ARG A 84 -11.15 8.06 -1.45
N ASN A 85 -10.03 8.69 -1.82
CA ASN A 85 -8.69 8.13 -1.62
C ASN A 85 -8.29 8.11 -0.14
N ILE A 86 -8.66 9.12 0.64
CA ILE A 86 -8.45 9.14 2.10
C ILE A 86 -9.20 7.97 2.76
N GLU A 87 -10.49 7.81 2.46
CA GLU A 87 -11.30 6.72 3.04
C GLU A 87 -10.80 5.34 2.61
N LEU A 88 -10.38 5.19 1.34
CA LEU A 88 -9.75 3.95 0.90
C LEU A 88 -8.42 3.69 1.62
N THR A 89 -7.63 4.73 1.88
CA THR A 89 -6.37 4.61 2.64
C THR A 89 -6.64 4.12 4.06
N LYS A 90 -7.67 4.66 4.74
CA LYS A 90 -8.09 4.18 6.08
C LYS A 90 -8.41 2.69 6.08
N ARG A 91 -9.14 2.20 5.07
CA ARG A 91 -9.42 0.75 4.90
C ARG A 91 -8.16 -0.08 4.64
N PHE A 92 -7.18 0.47 3.93
CA PHE A 92 -5.87 -0.17 3.76
C PHE A 92 -5.03 -0.16 5.04
N ILE A 93 -5.16 0.86 5.89
CA ILE A 93 -4.52 0.92 7.21
C ILE A 93 -5.05 -0.21 8.10
N GLU A 94 -6.37 -0.38 8.16
CA GLU A 94 -7.00 -1.51 8.87
C GLU A 94 -6.51 -2.86 8.33
N LEU A 95 -6.45 -3.01 7.00
CA LEU A 95 -5.94 -4.22 6.37
C LEU A 95 -4.47 -4.46 6.73
N ALA A 96 -3.62 -3.43 6.65
CA ALA A 96 -2.20 -3.52 6.97
C ALA A 96 -1.99 -3.96 8.42
N TYR A 97 -2.75 -3.40 9.36
CA TYR A 97 -2.75 -3.81 10.76
C TYR A 97 -3.14 -5.29 10.91
N ASP A 98 -4.26 -5.71 10.31
CA ASP A 98 -4.78 -7.07 10.42
C ASP A 98 -3.82 -8.13 9.87
N ILE A 99 -3.06 -7.80 8.81
CA ILE A 99 -2.13 -8.72 8.16
C ILE A 99 -0.68 -8.59 8.64
N GLY A 100 -0.39 -7.64 9.53
CA GLY A 100 0.95 -7.41 10.08
C GLY A 100 1.93 -6.68 9.15
N ALA A 101 1.44 -5.89 8.19
CA ALA A 101 2.28 -5.03 7.37
C ALA A 101 2.69 -3.76 8.14
N LEU A 102 3.84 -3.16 7.80
CA LEU A 102 4.36 -1.95 8.46
C LEU A 102 3.56 -0.68 8.11
N GLY A 103 2.95 -0.64 6.92
CA GLY A 103 2.22 0.55 6.51
C GLY A 103 1.69 0.51 5.09
N VAL A 104 1.15 1.65 4.69
CA VAL A 104 0.46 1.86 3.42
C VAL A 104 1.19 2.95 2.65
N LYS A 105 1.63 2.63 1.43
CA LYS A 105 2.22 3.60 0.50
C LYS A 105 1.14 4.20 -0.37
N VAL A 106 1.16 5.52 -0.53
CA VAL A 106 0.26 6.32 -1.39
C VAL A 106 1.04 6.98 -2.52
N ARG A 107 0.35 7.64 -3.46
CA ARG A 107 0.96 8.25 -4.65
C ARG A 107 0.81 9.77 -4.70
N PRO A 108 1.93 10.49 -4.78
CA PRO A 108 1.96 11.84 -5.33
C PRO A 108 2.53 11.80 -6.76
N ASN A 109 1.69 11.58 -7.76
CA ASN A 109 2.12 11.43 -9.15
C ASN A 109 2.03 12.72 -9.97
N GLY A 110 1.59 13.84 -9.39
CA GLY A 110 1.42 15.06 -10.17
C GLY A 110 1.24 16.34 -9.37
N LEU A 111 1.51 17.44 -10.04
CA LEU A 111 1.11 18.80 -9.68
C LEU A 111 0.06 19.25 -10.68
N GLN A 112 -0.94 20.01 -10.25
CA GLN A 112 -2.08 20.40 -11.10
C GLN A 112 -1.86 21.73 -11.84
N VAL A 113 -0.60 22.04 -12.19
CA VAL A 113 -0.19 23.32 -12.79
C VAL A 113 -0.84 23.54 -14.15
N GLU A 114 -0.94 22.49 -14.97
CA GLU A 114 -1.60 22.55 -16.29
C GLU A 114 -3.09 22.88 -16.21
N ARG A 115 -3.69 22.68 -15.04
CA ARG A 115 -5.09 23.02 -14.74
C ARG A 115 -5.23 24.37 -14.04
N GLY A 116 -4.17 25.16 -13.98
CA GLY A 116 -4.15 26.49 -13.37
C GLY A 116 -4.07 26.48 -11.84
N ILE A 117 -3.78 25.33 -11.22
CA ILE A 117 -3.66 25.22 -9.76
C ILE A 117 -2.20 25.48 -9.35
N PRO A 118 -1.93 26.47 -8.48
CA PRO A 118 -0.59 26.71 -7.94
C PRO A 118 -0.03 25.48 -7.21
N VAL A 119 1.28 25.26 -7.34
CA VAL A 119 1.99 24.11 -6.76
C VAL A 119 1.73 23.96 -5.27
N GLU A 120 1.71 25.08 -4.54
CA GLU A 120 1.54 25.14 -3.09
C GLU A 120 0.19 24.56 -2.66
N TYR A 121 -0.84 24.68 -3.50
CA TYR A 121 -2.16 24.13 -3.20
C TYR A 121 -2.15 22.60 -3.26
N THR A 122 -1.59 22.01 -4.31
CA THR A 122 -1.45 20.55 -4.43
C THR A 122 -0.59 19.97 -3.30
N LEU A 123 0.54 20.63 -2.97
CA LEU A 123 1.42 20.15 -1.89
C LEU A 123 0.75 20.25 -0.52
N ARG A 124 0.03 21.34 -0.23
CA ARG A 124 -0.75 21.49 1.01
C ARG A 124 -1.80 20.39 1.14
N GLN A 125 -2.57 20.15 0.07
CA GLN A 125 -3.58 19.09 0.04
C GLN A 125 -2.96 17.71 0.34
N ILE A 126 -1.85 17.36 -0.32
CA ILE A 126 -1.14 16.09 -0.05
C ILE A 126 -0.71 16.00 1.43
N GLY A 127 -0.12 17.07 1.97
CA GLY A 127 0.35 17.11 3.36
C GLY A 127 -0.77 17.00 4.39
N GLU A 128 -1.88 17.69 4.17
CA GLU A 128 -3.07 17.63 5.04
C GLU A 128 -3.73 16.25 4.98
N SER A 129 -3.90 15.67 3.79
CA SER A 129 -4.44 14.31 3.63
C SER A 129 -3.54 13.24 4.27
N LEU A 130 -2.22 13.36 4.13
CA LEU A 130 -1.27 12.47 4.80
C LEU A 130 -1.38 12.56 6.32
N ARG A 131 -1.53 13.77 6.86
CA ARG A 131 -1.72 13.98 8.30
C ARG A 131 -3.00 13.29 8.78
N GLU A 132 -4.12 13.48 8.09
CA GLU A 132 -5.39 12.84 8.46
C GLU A 132 -5.29 11.31 8.48
N CYS A 133 -4.68 10.71 7.45
CA CYS A 133 -4.45 9.27 7.42
C CYS A 133 -3.47 8.79 8.52
N GLY A 134 -2.44 9.59 8.83
CA GLY A 134 -1.51 9.32 9.92
C GLY A 134 -2.19 9.32 11.29
N GLU A 135 -2.97 10.36 11.59
CA GLU A 135 -3.75 10.47 12.83
C GLU A 135 -4.79 9.34 12.97
N TYR A 136 -5.33 8.85 11.85
CA TYR A 136 -6.17 7.66 11.87
C TYR A 136 -5.38 6.38 12.19
N ALA A 137 -4.16 6.24 11.65
CA ALA A 137 -3.30 5.07 11.86
C ALA A 137 -2.71 4.95 13.27
N GLU A 138 -2.72 6.02 14.08
CA GLU A 138 -2.30 6.00 15.48
C GLU A 138 -3.34 5.39 16.43
N LYS A 139 -4.59 5.20 15.97
CA LYS A 139 -5.70 4.66 16.77
C LYS A 139 -5.69 3.13 16.80
#